data_AF-A0A0C3NI22-F1
#
_entry.id   AF-A0A0C3NI22-F1
#
_cell.length_a   1.000
_cell.length_b   1.000
_cell.length_c   1.000
_cell.angle_alpha   90.00
_cell.angle_beta   90.00
_cell.angle_gamma   90.00
#
_symmetry.space_group_name_H-M   'P 1'
#
loop_
_entity.id
_entity.type
_entity.pdbx_description
1 polymer ?
#
loop_
_entity_poly.entity_id
_entity_poly.type
_entity_poly.pdbx_seq_one_letter_code
_entity_poly.pdbx_strand_id
1 'polypeptide(L)'
;MILSISCIKEKNMGSKTSPQDIDVNHFITSESYEVPVREGHVTVVKCSGVTIAEANTPMTIWVPKQSRAKTGSISTSFVPDNQYPNFTENKSQMFQVICFEDSKNADYDYNDLVIHVRYQTKGSIFAFGVQPVALGSTKPIKLGCVVYKGEKQVFKGLITPVGADCRSQYFKSQEGFINTVGTTSNQKGEKNGYLGSTIRNWDISKIEGSGLMRVEWYIEVDGGTELYAISTDYLSQSFDKNGLPYGLVITTTGSEYTAEEGYVCGYDWFNYPKEAKHIKDVYPEIWVWLTTDSVYDFASIYDGHNPPRNAFPASDLGLFEAKSFDMTDEKYRVK
;
A
#
# COMPACT_ATOMS: atom_id res chain seq x y z
N MET A 1 2.66 -50.60 -12.60
CA MET A 1 3.40 -49.35 -12.31
C MET A 1 2.35 -48.30 -11.99
N ILE A 2 2.10 -48.07 -10.70
CA ILE A 2 1.02 -47.21 -10.20
C ILE A 2 1.63 -45.81 -10.01
N LEU A 3 1.11 -44.83 -10.75
CA LEU A 3 1.44 -43.42 -10.62
C LEU A 3 0.84 -42.91 -9.31
N SER A 4 1.70 -42.54 -8.35
CA SER A 4 1.31 -41.85 -7.13
C SER A 4 1.02 -40.39 -7.43
N ILE A 5 -0.26 -40.03 -7.40
CA ILE A 5 -0.74 -38.65 -7.34
C ILE A 5 -0.36 -38.12 -5.96
N SER A 6 0.58 -37.17 -5.91
CA SER A 6 0.95 -36.49 -4.67
C SER A 6 -0.15 -35.52 -4.29
N CYS A 7 -0.92 -35.85 -3.24
CA CYS A 7 -1.81 -34.90 -2.58
C CYS A 7 -0.97 -33.74 -2.03
N ILE A 8 -1.11 -32.56 -2.63
CA ILE A 8 -0.69 -31.32 -1.99
C ILE A 8 -1.55 -31.19 -0.73
N LYS A 9 -0.93 -31.36 0.44
CA LYS A 9 -1.57 -31.04 1.72
C LYS A 9 -1.99 -29.57 1.66
N GLU A 10 -3.29 -29.32 1.84
CA GLU A 10 -3.81 -27.99 2.13
C GLU A 10 -3.01 -27.41 3.30
N LYS A 11 -2.13 -26.46 3.01
CA LYS A 11 -1.50 -25.63 4.02
C LYS A 11 -2.63 -24.79 4.60
N ASN A 12 -2.91 -24.94 5.89
CA ASN A 12 -3.89 -24.17 6.67
C ASN A 12 -4.11 -22.77 6.06
N MET A 13 -5.21 -22.57 5.33
CA MET A 13 -5.73 -21.24 5.10
C MET A 13 -5.98 -20.65 6.49
N GLY A 14 -5.50 -19.44 6.76
CA GLY A 14 -5.68 -18.79 8.07
C GLY A 14 -7.14 -18.88 8.50
N SER A 15 -7.42 -19.08 9.79
CA SER A 15 -8.81 -19.15 10.20
C SER A 15 -9.46 -17.79 9.99
N LYS A 16 -10.65 -17.79 9.38
CA LYS A 16 -11.51 -16.59 9.23
C LYS A 16 -12.10 -16.11 10.57
N THR A 17 -11.72 -16.73 11.69
CA THR A 17 -12.20 -16.35 13.01
C THR A 17 -11.27 -15.27 13.54
N SER A 18 -11.73 -14.02 13.53
CA SER A 18 -11.09 -12.95 14.29
C SER A 18 -11.01 -13.33 15.77
N PRO A 19 -10.07 -12.73 16.55
CA PRO A 19 -10.38 -12.43 17.94
C PRO A 19 -11.79 -11.82 17.98
N GLN A 20 -12.69 -12.39 18.77
CA GLN A 20 -14.11 -11.96 18.80
C GLN A 20 -14.18 -10.43 18.94
N ASP A 21 -15.04 -9.78 18.15
CA ASP A 21 -15.39 -8.33 18.17
C ASP A 21 -14.52 -7.31 17.40
N ILE A 22 -13.59 -7.73 16.52
CA ILE A 22 -12.88 -6.76 15.64
C ILE A 22 -13.71 -6.42 14.39
N ASP A 23 -14.13 -5.15 14.24
CA ASP A 23 -14.60 -4.64 12.95
C ASP A 23 -13.43 -4.22 12.05
N VAL A 24 -12.98 -5.17 11.23
CA VAL A 24 -11.86 -4.99 10.30
C VAL A 24 -12.12 -3.87 9.30
N ASN A 25 -13.39 -3.58 8.99
CA ASN A 25 -13.74 -2.53 8.04
C ASN A 25 -13.34 -1.15 8.52
N HIS A 26 -13.05 -1.00 9.82
CA HIS A 26 -12.56 0.25 10.38
C HIS A 26 -11.14 0.58 9.90
N PHE A 27 -10.32 -0.45 9.70
CA PHE A 27 -8.93 -0.32 9.27
C PHE A 27 -8.77 -0.29 7.74
N ILE A 28 -9.84 -0.59 6.99
CA ILE A 28 -9.84 -0.49 5.52
C ILE A 28 -9.98 0.98 5.13
N THR A 29 -8.92 1.54 4.54
CA THR A 29 -8.82 2.96 4.17
C THR A 29 -9.17 3.26 2.71
N SER A 30 -9.60 2.25 1.95
CA SER A 30 -10.01 2.38 0.54
C SER A 30 -11.40 1.81 0.27
N GLU A 31 -12.03 2.24 -0.81
CA GLU A 31 -13.31 1.72 -1.30
C GLU A 31 -13.36 1.73 -2.83
N SER A 32 -14.31 1.00 -3.41
CA SER A 32 -14.50 0.97 -4.86
C SER A 32 -15.22 2.22 -5.36
N TYR A 33 -14.82 2.73 -6.52
CA TYR A 33 -15.46 3.84 -7.21
C TYR A 33 -15.70 3.51 -8.67
N GLU A 34 -16.94 3.64 -9.11
CA GLU A 34 -17.34 3.49 -10.52
C GLU A 34 -17.03 4.78 -11.26
N VAL A 35 -16.08 4.73 -12.22
CA VAL A 35 -15.73 5.89 -13.01
C VAL A 35 -16.88 6.21 -13.98
N PRO A 36 -17.54 7.38 -13.84
CA PRO A 36 -18.62 7.74 -14.75
C PRO A 36 -18.04 7.97 -16.15
N VAL A 37 -18.74 7.52 -17.19
CA VAL A 37 -18.29 7.71 -18.59
C VAL A 37 -19.34 8.45 -19.40
N ARG A 38 -18.88 9.20 -20.40
CA ARG A 38 -19.74 9.97 -21.31
C ARG A 38 -19.23 9.81 -22.74
N GLU A 39 -20.14 9.49 -23.66
CA GLU A 39 -19.81 9.34 -25.08
C GLU A 39 -19.10 10.59 -25.64
N GLY A 40 -18.05 10.37 -26.44
CA GLY A 40 -17.23 11.42 -27.04
C GLY A 40 -16.33 12.19 -26.06
N HIS A 41 -16.15 11.69 -24.83
CA HIS A 41 -15.31 12.30 -23.80
C HIS A 41 -14.41 11.26 -23.11
N VAL A 42 -13.23 11.72 -22.70
CA VAL A 42 -12.42 11.09 -21.67
C VAL A 42 -12.83 11.65 -20.31
N THR A 43 -13.25 10.78 -19.41
CA THR A 43 -13.43 11.11 -18.00
C THR A 43 -12.07 11.18 -17.32
N VAL A 44 -11.78 12.29 -16.65
CA VAL A 44 -10.61 12.45 -15.77
C VAL A 44 -11.10 12.53 -14.33
N VAL A 45 -10.67 11.57 -13.51
CA VAL A 45 -10.96 11.51 -12.08
C VAL A 45 -9.74 11.97 -11.31
N LYS A 46 -9.92 12.93 -10.42
CA LYS A 46 -8.88 13.43 -9.52
C LYS A 46 -9.24 13.18 -8.07
N CYS A 47 -8.25 12.89 -7.24
CA CYS A 47 -8.36 12.90 -5.79
C CYS A 47 -7.35 13.91 -5.26
N SER A 48 -7.83 14.89 -4.49
CA SER A 48 -7.03 15.99 -3.90
C SER A 48 -6.08 16.71 -4.86
N GLY A 49 -6.44 16.80 -6.16
CA GLY A 49 -5.62 17.46 -7.19
C GLY A 49 -4.92 16.50 -8.16
N VAL A 50 -4.60 15.29 -7.69
CA VAL A 50 -3.91 14.25 -8.47
C VAL A 50 -4.89 13.47 -9.35
N THR A 51 -4.55 13.32 -10.63
CA THR A 51 -5.28 12.42 -11.54
C THR A 51 -5.07 10.96 -11.12
N ILE A 52 -6.14 10.31 -10.69
CA ILE A 52 -6.14 8.90 -10.26
C ILE A 52 -6.78 7.97 -11.27
N ALA A 53 -7.56 8.48 -12.23
CA ALA A 53 -8.03 7.71 -13.37
C ALA A 53 -8.32 8.57 -14.61
N GLU A 54 -8.15 7.95 -15.77
CA GLU A 54 -8.62 8.44 -17.05
C GLU A 54 -9.35 7.29 -17.75
N ALA A 55 -10.57 7.52 -18.22
CA ALA A 55 -11.39 6.47 -18.81
C ALA A 55 -12.38 7.01 -19.86
N ASN A 56 -12.54 6.30 -20.97
CA ASN A 56 -13.63 6.54 -21.93
C ASN A 56 -14.58 5.34 -22.07
N THR A 57 -14.27 4.23 -21.40
CA THR A 57 -15.11 3.05 -21.25
C THR A 57 -15.27 2.71 -19.76
N PRO A 58 -16.35 2.05 -19.34
CA PRO A 58 -16.60 1.77 -17.92
C PRO A 58 -15.41 1.09 -17.24
N MET A 59 -15.04 1.59 -16.06
CA MET A 59 -14.07 0.94 -15.18
C MET A 59 -14.38 1.27 -13.73
N THR A 60 -14.10 0.32 -12.85
CA THR A 60 -14.07 0.54 -11.41
C THR A 60 -12.63 0.73 -10.97
N ILE A 61 -12.39 1.59 -9.99
CA ILE A 61 -11.07 1.82 -9.38
C ILE A 61 -11.16 1.74 -7.85
N TRP A 62 -10.01 1.58 -7.20
CA TRP A 62 -9.89 1.87 -5.77
C TRP A 62 -9.68 3.36 -5.56
N VAL A 63 -10.38 3.91 -4.58
CA VAL A 63 -10.22 5.29 -4.10
C VAL A 63 -10.12 5.29 -2.57
N PRO A 64 -9.69 6.39 -1.96
CA PRO A 64 -9.74 6.53 -0.51
C PRO A 64 -11.17 6.45 -0.02
N LYS A 65 -11.37 5.80 1.13
CA LYS A 65 -12.69 5.61 1.73
C LYS A 65 -13.29 6.96 2.13
N GLN A 66 -14.31 7.40 1.39
CA GLN A 66 -14.98 8.69 1.57
C GLN A 66 -15.93 8.69 2.76
N SER A 67 -16.52 7.54 3.10
CA SER A 67 -17.49 7.44 4.20
C SER A 67 -16.95 7.87 5.58
N ARG A 68 -15.61 7.91 5.76
CA ARG A 68 -14.94 8.37 6.99
C ARG A 68 -14.22 9.70 6.83
N ALA A 69 -14.23 10.27 5.62
CA ALA A 69 -13.68 11.57 5.31
C ALA A 69 -14.83 12.59 5.22
N LYS A 70 -14.76 13.74 5.91
CA LYS A 70 -15.72 14.84 5.62
C LYS A 70 -15.57 15.38 4.20
N THR A 71 -14.38 15.22 3.62
CA THR A 71 -14.00 15.65 2.28
C THR A 71 -12.76 14.88 1.81
N GLY A 72 -12.92 13.88 0.95
CA GLY A 72 -11.92 13.58 -0.07
C GLY A 72 -12.51 14.08 -1.39
N SER A 73 -12.00 15.18 -1.96
CA SER A 73 -12.63 15.74 -3.17
C SER A 73 -12.28 14.90 -4.40
N ILE A 74 -12.84 13.69 -4.47
CA ILE A 74 -12.96 12.99 -5.74
C ILE A 74 -13.72 13.93 -6.65
N SER A 75 -13.05 14.42 -7.67
CA SER A 75 -13.62 15.30 -8.68
C SER A 75 -13.53 14.62 -10.03
N THR A 76 -14.56 14.84 -10.83
CA THR A 76 -14.72 14.23 -12.14
C THR A 76 -14.89 15.35 -13.15
N SER A 77 -14.16 15.26 -14.25
CA SER A 77 -14.34 16.12 -15.41
C SER A 77 -14.46 15.29 -16.68
N PHE A 78 -15.24 15.77 -17.63
CA PHE A 78 -15.42 15.14 -18.94
C PHE A 78 -14.74 16.02 -19.97
N VAL A 79 -13.64 15.56 -20.55
CA VAL A 79 -12.88 16.28 -21.56
C VAL A 79 -13.23 15.71 -22.94
N PRO A 80 -13.68 16.50 -23.92
CA PRO A 80 -13.94 16.01 -25.26
C PRO A 80 -12.71 15.29 -25.86
N ASP A 81 -12.91 14.19 -26.58
CA ASP A 81 -11.81 13.34 -27.07
C ASP A 81 -10.76 14.12 -27.88
N ASN A 82 -11.21 15.06 -28.71
CA ASN A 82 -10.34 15.91 -29.53
C ASN A 82 -9.48 16.90 -28.71
N GLN A 83 -9.82 17.15 -27.45
CA GLN A 83 -9.08 17.99 -26.51
C GLN A 83 -8.18 17.17 -25.57
N TYR A 84 -8.19 15.84 -25.69
CA TYR A 84 -7.39 14.94 -24.88
C TYR A 84 -6.61 13.92 -25.74
N PRO A 85 -5.76 14.37 -26.69
CA PRO A 85 -5.20 13.53 -27.77
C PRO A 85 -4.19 12.46 -27.30
N ASN A 86 -3.70 12.55 -26.07
CA ASN A 86 -2.71 11.62 -25.52
C ASN A 86 -3.33 10.42 -24.78
N PHE A 87 -4.66 10.33 -24.71
CA PHE A 87 -5.32 9.17 -24.13
C PHE A 87 -5.36 8.02 -25.13
N THR A 88 -4.76 6.89 -24.75
CA THR A 88 -4.70 5.69 -25.58
C THR A 88 -5.58 4.56 -25.05
N GLU A 89 -5.77 4.51 -23.74
CA GLU A 89 -6.51 3.46 -23.05
C GLU A 89 -6.87 3.90 -21.63
N ASN A 90 -7.88 3.24 -21.05
CA ASN A 90 -8.23 3.42 -19.65
C ASN A 90 -7.02 3.19 -18.75
N LYS A 91 -6.80 4.08 -17.78
CA LYS A 91 -5.73 3.92 -16.80
C LYS A 91 -6.14 4.45 -15.45
N SER A 92 -5.56 3.89 -14.40
CA SER A 92 -5.74 4.35 -13.04
C SER A 92 -4.48 4.16 -12.21
N GLN A 93 -4.39 4.88 -11.11
CA GLN A 93 -3.33 4.73 -10.13
C GLN A 93 -3.84 5.00 -8.72
N MET A 94 -3.19 4.36 -7.75
CA MET A 94 -3.40 4.58 -6.32
C MET A 94 -2.06 4.42 -5.61
N PHE A 95 -1.85 5.19 -4.55
CA PHE A 95 -0.71 5.05 -3.67
C PHE A 95 -1.16 4.60 -2.29
N GLN A 96 -0.30 3.87 -1.60
CA GLN A 96 -0.51 3.46 -0.21
C GLN A 96 0.82 3.42 0.53
N VAL A 97 0.78 3.77 1.82
CA VAL A 97 1.87 3.45 2.75
C VAL A 97 1.47 2.25 3.57
N ILE A 98 2.33 1.24 3.57
CA ILE A 98 2.15 0.00 4.32
C ILE A 98 3.19 -0.02 5.44
N CYS A 99 2.71 -0.17 6.66
CA CYS A 99 3.51 -0.15 7.88
C CYS A 99 3.33 -1.48 8.60
N PHE A 100 4.40 -2.05 9.15
CA PHE A 100 4.36 -3.35 9.83
C PHE A 100 4.98 -3.29 11.22
N GLU A 101 4.54 -4.22 12.05
CA GLU A 101 5.22 -4.76 13.23
C GLU A 101 5.88 -6.09 12.88
N ASP A 102 7.02 -6.42 13.49
CA ASP A 102 7.81 -7.64 13.28
C ASP A 102 7.52 -8.76 14.30
N SER A 103 6.56 -8.53 15.20
CA SER A 103 6.33 -9.36 16.39
C SER A 103 4.86 -9.47 16.75
N LYS A 104 4.46 -10.64 17.28
CA LYS A 104 3.13 -10.81 17.91
C LYS A 104 2.99 -10.09 19.25
N ASN A 105 4.10 -9.70 19.85
CA ASN A 105 4.17 -8.85 21.02
C ASN A 105 4.83 -7.53 20.61
N ALA A 106 4.13 -6.82 19.73
CA ALA A 106 4.47 -5.56 19.10
C ALA A 106 4.50 -4.39 20.11
N ASP A 107 5.27 -3.35 19.80
CA ASP A 107 5.22 -2.07 20.51
C ASP A 107 4.34 -1.02 19.81
N TYR A 108 3.85 -1.37 18.62
CA TYR A 108 2.83 -0.63 17.87
C TYR A 108 3.30 0.76 17.44
N ASP A 109 4.58 0.89 17.12
CA ASP A 109 5.18 2.05 16.45
C ASP A 109 5.07 1.98 14.92
N TYR A 110 4.76 0.79 14.39
CA TYR A 110 4.52 0.45 12.99
C TYR A 110 5.66 0.84 12.04
N ASN A 111 6.91 0.83 12.52
CA ASN A 111 8.06 1.20 11.70
C ASN A 111 9.04 0.05 11.44
N ASP A 112 8.73 -1.16 11.91
CA ASP A 112 9.58 -2.34 11.71
C ASP A 112 9.85 -2.61 10.24
N LEU A 113 8.85 -2.38 9.38
CA LEU A 113 9.02 -2.18 7.94
C LEU A 113 8.01 -1.15 7.46
N VAL A 114 8.49 -0.11 6.77
CA VAL A 114 7.64 0.85 6.08
C VAL A 114 7.95 0.80 4.60
N ILE A 115 6.91 0.60 3.79
CA ILE A 115 6.98 0.65 2.33
C ILE A 115 5.93 1.60 1.78
N HIS A 116 6.27 2.24 0.69
CA HIS A 116 5.37 3.01 -0.14
C HIS A 116 5.10 2.23 -1.42
N VAL A 117 3.84 2.10 -1.80
CA VAL A 117 3.40 1.27 -2.92
C VAL A 117 2.58 2.10 -3.88
N ARG A 118 2.91 2.03 -5.16
CA ARG A 118 2.03 2.51 -6.23
C ARG A 118 1.39 1.32 -6.93
N TYR A 119 0.09 1.40 -7.13
CA TYR A 119 -0.65 0.55 -8.04
C TYR A 119 -0.93 1.29 -9.32
N GLN A 120 -0.87 0.60 -10.45
CA GLN A 120 -1.16 1.15 -11.76
C GLN A 120 -1.97 0.15 -12.58
N THR A 121 -3.06 0.61 -13.17
CA THR A 121 -3.74 -0.10 -14.24
C THR A 121 -3.61 0.70 -15.53
N LYS A 122 -3.30 0.02 -16.63
CA LYS A 122 -3.27 0.59 -17.99
C LYS A 122 -3.80 -0.48 -18.94
N GLY A 123 -4.96 -0.23 -19.54
CA GLY A 123 -5.69 -1.21 -20.34
C GLY A 123 -5.99 -2.46 -19.52
N SER A 124 -5.52 -3.63 -19.99
CA SER A 124 -5.70 -4.90 -19.30
C SER A 124 -4.61 -5.22 -18.28
N ILE A 125 -3.66 -4.32 -18.04
CA ILE A 125 -2.50 -4.59 -17.19
C ILE A 125 -2.67 -3.97 -15.82
N PHE A 126 -2.64 -4.78 -14.77
CA PHE A 126 -2.51 -4.33 -13.38
C PHE A 126 -1.08 -4.53 -12.90
N ALA A 127 -0.52 -3.55 -12.23
CA ALA A 127 0.84 -3.56 -11.70
C ALA A 127 0.90 -2.95 -10.30
N PHE A 128 1.91 -3.36 -9.53
CA PHE A 128 2.36 -2.60 -8.37
C PHE A 128 3.88 -2.41 -8.41
N GLY A 129 4.33 -1.34 -7.76
CA GLY A 129 5.74 -1.05 -7.50
C GLY A 129 5.96 -0.72 -6.04
N VAL A 130 7.01 -1.28 -5.44
CA VAL A 130 7.39 -1.08 -4.04
C VAL A 130 8.58 -0.14 -3.93
N GLN A 131 8.48 0.83 -3.04
CA GLN A 131 9.53 1.73 -2.57
C GLN A 131 9.77 1.47 -1.09
N PRO A 132 10.98 1.08 -0.67
CA PRO A 132 11.33 0.94 0.74
C PRO A 132 11.52 2.32 1.38
N VAL A 133 10.98 2.51 2.59
CA VAL A 133 11.01 3.80 3.31
C VAL A 133 11.78 3.68 4.62
N ALA A 134 11.53 2.63 5.41
CA ALA A 134 12.13 2.44 6.73
C ALA A 134 12.27 0.96 7.09
N LEU A 135 13.19 0.67 8.01
CA LEU A 135 13.39 -0.65 8.58
C LEU A 135 13.82 -0.51 10.05
N GLY A 136 12.83 -0.54 10.95
CA GLY A 136 13.04 -0.60 12.40
C GLY A 136 13.49 -1.99 12.86
N SER A 137 13.02 -3.05 12.21
CA SER A 137 13.32 -4.40 12.64
C SER A 137 14.78 -4.78 12.41
N THR A 138 15.49 -5.18 13.48
CA THR A 138 16.82 -5.82 13.39
C THR A 138 16.75 -7.30 13.00
N LYS A 139 15.56 -7.91 13.00
CA LYS A 139 15.36 -9.30 12.61
C LYS A 139 15.39 -9.45 11.08
N PRO A 140 15.73 -10.64 10.56
CA PRO A 140 15.50 -10.95 9.16
C PRO A 140 14.00 -11.02 8.88
N ILE A 141 13.49 -10.06 8.11
CA ILE A 141 12.10 -10.00 7.65
C ILE A 141 12.03 -10.14 6.14
N LYS A 142 11.05 -10.88 5.62
CA LYS A 142 10.82 -10.98 4.16
C LYS A 142 9.47 -10.40 3.80
N LEU A 143 9.39 -9.68 2.69
CA LEU A 143 8.13 -9.10 2.22
C LEU A 143 7.42 -10.07 1.28
N GLY A 144 6.13 -10.25 1.49
CA GLY A 144 5.24 -11.02 0.63
C GLY A 144 3.93 -10.30 0.35
N CYS A 145 3.19 -10.82 -0.62
CA CYS A 145 1.84 -10.34 -0.90
C CYS A 145 0.93 -11.46 -1.40
N VAL A 146 -0.37 -11.18 -1.28
CA VAL A 146 -1.44 -11.93 -1.91
C VAL A 146 -2.15 -10.99 -2.88
N VAL A 147 -2.26 -11.39 -4.15
CA VAL A 147 -2.96 -10.62 -5.18
C VAL A 147 -4.27 -11.30 -5.50
N TYR A 148 -5.34 -10.53 -5.56
CA TYR A 148 -6.69 -10.99 -5.86
C TYR A 148 -7.26 -10.28 -7.08
N LYS A 149 -8.19 -10.93 -7.76
CA LYS A 149 -9.16 -10.33 -8.69
C LYS A 149 -10.55 -10.64 -8.15
N GLY A 150 -11.24 -9.64 -7.60
CA GLY A 150 -12.43 -9.87 -6.78
C GLY A 150 -12.07 -10.79 -5.61
N GLU A 151 -12.73 -11.94 -5.52
CA GLU A 151 -12.45 -12.97 -4.49
C GLU A 151 -11.41 -14.01 -4.94
N LYS A 152 -11.03 -14.03 -6.22
CA LYS A 152 -10.10 -15.04 -6.75
C LYS A 152 -8.67 -14.67 -6.40
N GLN A 153 -7.99 -15.52 -5.63
CA GLN A 153 -6.54 -15.40 -5.41
C GLN A 153 -5.79 -15.68 -6.72
N VAL A 154 -5.04 -14.69 -7.20
CA VAL A 154 -4.21 -14.72 -8.41
C VAL A 154 -2.77 -15.10 -8.09
N PHE A 155 -2.27 -14.63 -6.95
CA PHE A 155 -0.90 -14.87 -6.49
C PHE A 155 -0.86 -14.89 -4.97
N LYS A 156 -0.02 -15.74 -4.39
CA LYS A 156 0.44 -15.62 -3.00
C LYS A 156 1.92 -16.01 -2.97
N GLY A 157 2.75 -15.17 -2.37
CA GLY A 157 4.13 -15.54 -2.12
C GLY A 157 5.00 -14.37 -1.70
N LEU A 158 6.23 -14.72 -1.33
CA LEU A 158 7.28 -13.74 -1.07
C LEU A 158 7.66 -13.02 -2.36
N ILE A 159 7.81 -11.70 -2.24
CA ILE A 159 8.40 -10.86 -3.28
C ILE A 159 9.86 -10.55 -3.00
N THR A 160 10.31 -10.81 -1.77
CA THR A 160 11.73 -10.91 -1.46
C THR A 160 12.36 -12.16 -2.11
N PRO A 161 13.51 -12.02 -2.80
CA PRO A 161 14.19 -13.15 -3.44
C PRO A 161 14.58 -14.26 -2.47
N VAL A 162 14.69 -15.48 -2.99
CA VAL A 162 15.21 -16.62 -2.23
C VAL A 162 16.62 -16.31 -1.71
N GLY A 163 16.85 -16.54 -0.42
CA GLY A 163 18.15 -16.28 0.22
C GLY A 163 18.39 -14.81 0.60
N ALA A 164 17.41 -13.93 0.40
CA ALA A 164 17.44 -12.54 0.84
C ALA A 164 16.37 -12.24 1.89
N ASP A 165 16.55 -11.10 2.55
CA ASP A 165 15.59 -10.44 3.44
C ASP A 165 15.40 -8.98 2.98
N CYS A 166 14.49 -8.24 3.61
CA CYS A 166 14.25 -6.84 3.27
C CYS A 166 15.51 -5.99 3.48
N ARG A 167 16.32 -6.28 4.50
CA ARG A 167 17.54 -5.54 4.81
C ARG A 167 18.56 -5.62 3.67
N SER A 168 18.83 -6.82 3.19
CA SER A 168 19.74 -7.06 2.07
C SER A 168 19.17 -6.60 0.73
N GLN A 169 17.89 -6.88 0.46
CA GLN A 169 17.24 -6.51 -0.80
C GLN A 169 17.07 -5.00 -0.97
N TYR A 170 16.56 -4.31 0.06
CA TYR A 170 16.09 -2.94 -0.05
C TYR A 170 17.04 -1.92 0.59
N PHE A 171 17.82 -2.33 1.59
CA PHE A 171 18.63 -1.42 2.40
C PHE A 171 20.14 -1.72 2.35
N LYS A 172 20.60 -2.42 1.30
CA LYS A 172 22.02 -2.72 1.05
C LYS A 172 22.74 -3.35 2.25
N SER A 173 22.02 -4.19 2.99
CA SER A 173 22.53 -4.84 4.21
C SER A 173 23.03 -3.86 5.28
N GLN A 174 22.57 -2.60 5.27
CA GLN A 174 22.87 -1.65 6.32
C GLN A 174 22.40 -2.21 7.67
N GLU A 175 23.23 -2.11 8.71
CA GLU A 175 22.89 -2.53 10.07
C GLU A 175 22.16 -1.43 10.85
N GLY A 176 21.46 -1.83 11.92
CA GLY A 176 20.75 -0.94 12.84
C GLY A 176 19.38 -0.48 12.33
N PHE A 177 18.79 0.45 13.07
CA PHE A 177 17.53 1.12 12.78
C PHE A 177 17.67 2.08 11.60
N ILE A 178 16.90 1.89 10.53
CA ILE A 178 16.99 2.68 9.31
C ILE A 178 15.76 3.56 9.18
N ASN A 179 15.98 4.89 9.23
CA ASN A 179 14.96 5.93 9.19
C ASN A 179 13.86 5.81 10.27
N THR A 180 14.07 5.13 11.41
CA THR A 180 13.08 5.05 12.50
C THR A 180 13.49 5.85 13.75
N VAL A 181 14.74 6.30 13.82
CA VAL A 181 15.31 7.03 14.96
C VAL A 181 15.82 8.42 14.57
N GLY A 182 15.82 9.36 15.52
CA GLY A 182 16.35 10.71 15.29
C GLY A 182 15.42 11.61 14.47
N THR A 183 15.97 12.54 13.71
CA THR A 183 15.22 13.52 12.87
C THR A 183 15.85 13.71 11.49
N THR A 184 16.78 12.83 11.11
CA THR A 184 17.51 12.89 9.85
C THR A 184 17.53 11.51 9.22
N SER A 185 17.47 11.43 7.89
CA SER A 185 17.63 10.15 7.21
C SER A 185 19.05 9.61 7.42
N ASN A 186 19.15 8.32 7.74
CA ASN A 186 20.41 7.59 7.90
C ASN A 186 20.56 6.45 6.87
N GLN A 187 19.67 6.37 5.88
CA GLN A 187 19.71 5.35 4.84
C GLN A 187 20.94 5.50 3.93
N LYS A 188 21.66 4.40 3.72
CA LYS A 188 22.78 4.29 2.77
C LYS A 188 22.24 4.11 1.36
N GLY A 189 22.75 4.90 0.42
CA GLY A 189 22.39 4.83 -1.00
C GLY A 189 21.54 6.01 -1.44
N GLU A 190 20.86 5.88 -2.59
CA GLU A 190 19.94 6.91 -3.06
C GLU A 190 18.74 6.98 -2.12
N LYS A 191 18.46 8.17 -1.58
CA LYS A 191 17.28 8.46 -0.75
C LYS A 191 15.99 8.23 -1.53
N ASN A 192 16.05 8.45 -2.84
CA ASN A 192 14.94 8.35 -3.79
C ASN A 192 14.77 6.91 -4.25
N GLY A 193 14.73 5.99 -3.28
CA GLY A 193 14.64 4.55 -3.50
C GLY A 193 13.55 4.25 -4.51
N TYR A 194 13.96 3.75 -5.67
CA TYR A 194 13.13 3.53 -6.84
C TYR A 194 11.76 2.97 -6.44
N LEU A 195 10.69 3.72 -6.73
CA LEU A 195 9.39 3.09 -6.93
C LEU A 195 9.60 2.04 -8.01
N GLY A 196 9.70 0.78 -7.58
CA GLY A 196 10.20 -0.29 -8.42
C GLY A 196 11.45 -1.02 -7.95
N SER A 197 11.83 -0.86 -6.68
CA SER A 197 12.72 -1.81 -5.99
C SER A 197 12.17 -3.24 -6.07
N THR A 198 10.85 -3.38 -6.23
CA THR A 198 10.21 -4.55 -6.80
C THR A 198 9.00 -4.11 -7.62
N ILE A 199 8.89 -4.59 -8.87
CA ILE A 199 7.72 -4.39 -9.73
C ILE A 199 7.19 -5.76 -10.15
N ARG A 200 5.88 -5.93 -10.11
CA ARG A 200 5.19 -7.08 -10.71
C ARG A 200 3.93 -6.60 -11.42
N ASN A 201 3.61 -7.22 -12.54
CA ASN A 201 2.36 -6.97 -13.23
C ASN A 201 1.68 -8.23 -13.80
N TRP A 202 0.36 -8.13 -13.96
CA TRP A 202 -0.55 -9.20 -14.39
C TRP A 202 -1.44 -8.71 -15.52
N ASP A 203 -1.68 -9.58 -16.49
CA ASP A 203 -2.63 -9.32 -17.57
C ASP A 203 -4.01 -9.80 -17.11
N ILE A 204 -4.82 -8.85 -16.67
CA ILE A 204 -6.13 -9.07 -16.05
C ILE A 204 -7.09 -9.77 -17.01
N SER A 205 -6.89 -9.59 -18.33
CA SER A 205 -7.71 -10.24 -19.37
C SER A 205 -7.54 -11.76 -19.39
N LYS A 206 -6.40 -12.26 -18.89
CA LYS A 206 -6.09 -13.70 -18.82
C LYS A 206 -6.48 -14.34 -17.49
N ILE A 207 -7.02 -13.55 -16.56
CA ILE A 207 -7.43 -14.01 -15.23
C ILE A 207 -8.95 -14.11 -15.24
N GLU A 208 -9.49 -15.32 -15.04
CA GLU A 208 -10.95 -15.51 -14.94
C GLU A 208 -11.52 -14.78 -13.72
N GLY A 209 -12.82 -14.46 -13.79
CA GLY A 209 -13.54 -13.75 -12.73
C GLY A 209 -13.69 -12.27 -13.02
N SER A 210 -14.57 -11.63 -12.24
CA SER A 210 -14.83 -10.20 -12.26
C SER A 210 -14.38 -9.57 -10.92
N GLY A 211 -14.32 -8.25 -10.89
CA GLY A 211 -13.96 -7.49 -9.69
C GLY A 211 -12.59 -6.82 -9.78
N LEU A 212 -12.38 -5.90 -8.85
CA LEU A 212 -11.17 -5.11 -8.73
C LEU A 212 -9.96 -5.98 -8.37
N MET A 213 -8.79 -5.57 -8.87
CA MET A 213 -7.52 -6.14 -8.41
C MET A 213 -7.21 -5.60 -7.00
N ARG A 214 -6.90 -6.46 -6.04
CA ARG A 214 -6.53 -6.09 -4.67
C ARG A 214 -5.21 -6.75 -4.29
N VAL A 215 -4.40 -6.08 -3.48
CA VAL A 215 -3.17 -6.64 -2.93
C VAL A 215 -3.23 -6.57 -1.41
N GLU A 216 -2.98 -7.69 -0.77
CA GLU A 216 -2.83 -7.80 0.69
C GLU A 216 -1.38 -8.09 1.00
N TRP A 217 -0.79 -7.28 1.88
CA TRP A 217 0.63 -7.33 2.20
C TRP A 217 0.88 -8.09 3.50
N TYR A 218 1.98 -8.83 3.55
CA TYR A 218 2.44 -9.49 4.76
C TYR A 218 3.97 -9.53 4.83
N ILE A 219 4.48 -9.66 6.03
CA ILE A 219 5.88 -10.02 6.27
C ILE A 219 5.98 -11.44 6.80
N GLU A 220 7.06 -12.13 6.44
CA GLU A 220 7.48 -13.38 7.07
C GLU A 220 8.62 -13.06 8.06
N VAL A 221 8.39 -13.41 9.32
CA VAL A 221 9.32 -13.24 10.45
C VAL A 221 9.55 -14.57 11.16
N ASP A 222 10.57 -14.64 12.03
CA ASP A 222 10.84 -15.77 12.92
C ASP A 222 10.85 -17.15 12.23
N GLY A 223 11.36 -17.21 11.00
CA GLY A 223 11.51 -18.46 10.25
C GLY A 223 10.21 -19.05 9.67
N GLY A 224 9.15 -18.25 9.51
CA GLY A 224 7.93 -18.68 8.79
C GLY A 224 6.61 -18.13 9.33
N THR A 225 6.64 -17.24 10.32
CA THR A 225 5.45 -16.59 10.85
C THR A 225 5.03 -15.47 9.90
N GLU A 226 3.83 -15.57 9.32
CA GLU A 226 3.24 -14.50 8.51
C GLU A 226 2.50 -13.50 9.41
N LEU A 227 2.84 -12.22 9.30
CA LEU A 227 2.11 -11.09 9.89
C LEU A 227 1.58 -10.21 8.73
N TYR A 228 0.26 -10.10 8.63
CA TYR A 228 -0.41 -9.32 7.58
C TYR A 228 -0.63 -7.89 8.06
N ALA A 229 -0.61 -6.93 7.14
CA ALA A 229 -0.95 -5.55 7.47
C ALA A 229 -2.42 -5.46 7.87
N ILE A 230 -3.32 -5.42 6.89
CA ILE A 230 -4.76 -5.59 7.09
C ILE A 230 -5.27 -6.55 6.01
N SER A 231 -5.91 -7.63 6.44
CA SER A 231 -6.55 -8.61 5.54
C SER A 231 -7.91 -9.02 6.09
N THR A 232 -8.90 -9.16 5.21
CA THR A 232 -10.20 -9.73 5.55
C THR A 232 -10.23 -11.26 5.52
N ASP A 233 -9.21 -11.89 4.90
CA ASP A 233 -9.09 -13.34 4.77
C ASP A 233 -8.15 -13.95 5.83
N TYR A 234 -7.17 -13.19 6.32
CA TYR A 234 -6.12 -13.63 7.25
C TYR A 234 -6.19 -12.91 8.61
N LEU A 235 -7.36 -12.92 9.25
CA LEU A 235 -7.65 -12.14 10.45
C LEU A 235 -6.72 -12.46 11.63
N SER A 236 -6.52 -13.75 11.91
CA SER A 236 -5.66 -14.19 13.03
C SER A 236 -4.17 -13.83 12.84
N GLN A 237 -3.77 -13.52 11.60
CA GLN A 237 -2.42 -13.08 11.25
C GLN A 237 -2.34 -11.57 11.03
N SER A 238 -3.48 -10.87 11.03
CA SER A 238 -3.55 -9.42 10.87
C SER A 238 -3.68 -8.71 12.21
N PHE A 239 -4.20 -9.37 13.25
CA PHE A 239 -4.49 -8.77 14.54
C PHE A 239 -3.94 -9.56 15.72
N ASP A 240 -3.55 -8.83 16.77
CA ASP A 240 -3.24 -9.38 18.08
C ASP A 240 -4.51 -9.79 18.84
N LYS A 241 -4.32 -10.42 20.00
CA LYS A 241 -5.42 -10.85 20.87
C LYS A 241 -6.29 -9.70 21.42
N ASN A 242 -5.80 -8.47 21.37
CA ASN A 242 -6.48 -7.26 21.83
C ASN A 242 -7.10 -6.47 20.66
N GLY A 243 -7.00 -6.97 19.43
CA GLY A 243 -7.51 -6.34 18.23
C GLY A 243 -6.66 -5.21 17.67
N LEU A 244 -5.38 -5.13 18.05
CA LEU A 244 -4.42 -4.22 17.43
C LEU A 244 -3.85 -4.89 16.16
N PRO A 245 -3.81 -4.18 15.02
CA PRO A 245 -3.29 -4.77 13.81
C PRO A 245 -1.76 -4.90 13.88
N TYR A 246 -1.21 -5.91 13.20
CA TYR A 246 0.24 -6.06 13.00
C TYR A 246 0.77 -5.25 11.82
N GLY A 247 -0.11 -4.64 11.03
CA GLY A 247 0.30 -3.58 10.13
C GLY A 247 -0.85 -2.70 9.69
N LEU A 248 -0.51 -1.56 9.13
CA LEU A 248 -1.46 -0.56 8.70
C LEU A 248 -1.35 -0.38 7.19
N VAL A 249 -2.49 -0.10 6.56
CA VAL A 249 -2.57 0.29 5.16
C VAL A 249 -3.18 1.69 5.13
N ILE A 250 -2.34 2.69 4.90
CA ILE A 250 -2.77 4.08 4.82
C ILE A 250 -2.95 4.45 3.36
N THR A 251 -4.19 4.74 2.98
CA THR A 251 -4.57 5.26 1.65
C THR A 251 -4.97 6.71 1.83
N THR A 252 -4.36 7.60 1.06
CA THR A 252 -4.68 9.03 0.98
C THR A 252 -4.64 9.88 2.23
N THR A 253 -3.51 10.59 2.36
CA THR A 253 -3.27 11.60 3.41
C THR A 253 -3.53 13.04 2.96
N GLY A 254 -3.88 13.25 1.69
CA GLY A 254 -4.18 14.58 1.14
C GLY A 254 -2.96 15.49 0.93
N SER A 255 -1.74 14.93 1.03
CA SER A 255 -0.48 15.65 0.83
C SER A 255 0.17 15.27 -0.52
N GLU A 256 0.58 16.26 -1.32
CA GLU A 256 1.24 16.09 -2.62
C GLU A 256 2.71 16.55 -2.57
N TYR A 257 3.65 15.74 -3.10
CA TYR A 257 5.07 16.07 -3.10
C TYR A 257 5.39 16.40 -4.53
N THR A 258 5.75 17.64 -4.78
CA THR A 258 6.35 18.00 -6.05
C THR A 258 7.85 17.99 -5.85
N ALA A 259 8.54 17.11 -6.57
CA ALA A 259 10.00 17.11 -6.59
C ALA A 259 10.52 18.46 -7.13
N GLU A 260 11.79 18.79 -6.87
CA GLU A 260 12.42 20.02 -7.38
C GLU A 260 12.28 20.19 -8.91
N GLU A 261 12.15 19.09 -9.65
CA GLU A 261 11.97 19.04 -11.11
C GLU A 261 10.50 19.22 -11.57
N GLY A 262 9.57 19.47 -10.65
CA GLY A 262 8.18 19.84 -10.97
C GLY A 262 7.22 18.66 -11.22
N TYR A 263 7.63 17.41 -10.99
CA TYR A 263 6.73 16.25 -11.08
C TYR A 263 6.29 15.76 -9.70
N VAL A 264 5.05 15.28 -9.62
CA VAL A 264 4.51 14.66 -8.39
C VAL A 264 5.21 13.31 -8.18
N CYS A 265 5.95 13.16 -7.09
CA CYS A 265 6.82 12.00 -6.88
C CYS A 265 6.42 11.12 -5.68
N GLY A 266 5.34 11.48 -4.98
CA GLY A 266 4.70 10.64 -3.96
C GLY A 266 3.34 11.20 -3.61
N TYR A 267 2.35 10.34 -3.48
CA TYR A 267 1.03 10.66 -2.95
C TYR A 267 0.88 9.81 -1.69
N ASP A 268 0.33 10.36 -0.61
CA ASP A 268 -0.08 9.61 0.58
C ASP A 268 1.02 9.27 1.60
N TRP A 269 1.85 10.25 1.96
CA TRP A 269 2.92 10.00 2.95
C TRP A 269 2.35 9.90 4.35
N PHE A 270 2.90 8.95 5.09
CA PHE A 270 2.66 8.80 6.51
C PHE A 270 3.99 8.90 7.25
N ASN A 271 4.16 9.98 8.01
CA ASN A 271 5.28 10.18 8.93
C ASN A 271 5.07 9.25 10.14
N TYR A 272 5.47 7.99 10.02
CA TYR A 272 5.27 6.96 11.05
C TYR A 272 5.91 7.35 12.40
N PRO A 273 5.40 6.83 13.53
CA PRO A 273 6.04 6.97 14.82
C PRO A 273 7.52 6.55 14.80
N LYS A 274 8.35 7.24 15.58
CA LYS A 274 9.74 6.83 15.82
C LYS A 274 9.79 5.53 16.63
N GLU A 275 10.94 4.87 16.58
CA GLU A 275 11.24 3.65 17.31
C GLU A 275 10.71 3.66 18.76
N ALA A 276 9.98 2.62 19.14
CA ALA A 276 9.37 2.41 20.44
C ALA A 276 8.38 3.51 20.88
N LYS A 277 7.71 4.16 19.91
CA LYS A 277 6.66 5.15 20.17
C LYS A 277 5.35 4.63 19.62
N HIS A 278 4.48 4.20 20.52
CA HIS A 278 3.18 3.67 20.14
C HIS A 278 2.37 4.73 19.36
N ILE A 279 1.76 4.32 18.23
CA ILE A 279 0.93 5.18 17.38
C ILE A 279 -0.16 5.95 18.13
N LYS A 280 -0.73 5.38 19.21
CA LYS A 280 -1.77 6.03 20.01
C LYS A 280 -1.28 7.30 20.71
N ASP A 281 0.01 7.33 21.06
CA ASP A 281 0.62 8.47 21.74
C ASP A 281 1.10 9.54 20.75
N VAL A 282 1.43 9.13 19.52
CA VAL A 282 1.94 10.03 18.46
C VAL A 282 0.81 10.61 17.63
N TYR A 283 -0.19 9.79 17.29
CA TYR A 283 -1.34 10.13 16.44
C TYR A 283 -2.67 9.64 17.04
N PRO A 284 -3.12 10.21 18.17
CA PRO A 284 -4.36 9.78 18.82
C PRO A 284 -5.58 9.91 17.90
N GLU A 285 -5.68 10.96 17.09
CA GLU A 285 -6.82 11.17 16.18
C GLU A 285 -6.82 10.18 15.01
N ILE A 286 -5.66 9.88 14.42
CA ILE A 286 -5.56 8.83 13.38
C ILE A 286 -5.93 7.48 13.97
N TRP A 287 -5.51 7.21 15.21
CA TRP A 287 -5.90 5.98 15.88
C TRP A 287 -7.41 5.88 16.10
N VAL A 288 -8.05 6.95 16.57
CA VAL A 288 -9.51 7.00 16.72
C VAL A 288 -10.22 6.84 15.36
N TRP A 289 -9.72 7.48 14.31
CA TRP A 289 -10.23 7.32 12.95
C TRP A 289 -10.13 5.88 12.43
N LEU A 290 -9.01 5.20 12.69
CA LEU A 290 -8.80 3.80 12.27
C LEU A 290 -9.62 2.80 13.08
N THR A 291 -9.99 3.10 14.32
CA THR A 291 -10.57 2.12 15.24
C THR A 291 -12.04 2.34 15.59
N THR A 292 -12.60 3.50 15.24
CA THR A 292 -14.00 3.86 15.57
C THR A 292 -14.75 4.31 14.33
N ASP A 293 -16.04 4.65 14.48
CA ASP A 293 -16.87 5.28 13.44
C ASP A 293 -16.71 6.80 13.34
N SER A 294 -15.69 7.35 14.00
CA SER A 294 -15.43 8.79 13.98
C SER A 294 -15.06 9.25 12.58
N VAL A 295 -15.76 10.28 12.09
CA VAL A 295 -15.54 10.87 10.76
C VAL A 295 -14.70 12.14 10.91
N TYR A 296 -13.52 12.13 10.28
CA TYR A 296 -12.60 13.26 10.26
C TYR A 296 -12.40 13.75 8.84
N ASP A 297 -11.95 14.99 8.65
CA ASP A 297 -11.20 15.28 7.42
C ASP A 297 -9.76 14.79 7.66
N PHE A 298 -9.17 13.98 6.78
CA PHE A 298 -7.82 13.45 7.06
C PHE A 298 -6.82 14.60 7.19
N ALA A 299 -6.96 15.65 6.38
CA ALA A 299 -6.17 16.88 6.47
C ALA A 299 -6.36 17.64 7.80
N SER A 300 -7.42 17.35 8.56
CA SER A 300 -7.64 17.93 9.89
C SER A 300 -6.96 17.16 11.04
N ILE A 301 -6.55 15.91 10.79
CA ILE A 301 -5.93 15.02 11.80
C ILE A 301 -4.51 14.61 11.44
N TYR A 302 -4.05 14.97 10.24
CA TYR A 302 -2.70 14.73 9.78
C TYR A 302 -2.25 15.84 8.84
N ASP A 303 -1.03 16.33 9.09
CA ASP A 303 -0.32 17.24 8.21
C ASP A 303 1.07 16.66 7.95
N GLY A 304 1.34 16.29 6.69
CA GLY A 304 2.62 15.72 6.28
C GLY A 304 3.82 16.65 6.48
N HIS A 305 3.58 17.97 6.55
CA HIS A 305 4.60 19.00 6.71
C HIS A 305 4.79 19.46 8.16
N ASN A 306 3.88 19.06 9.06
CA ASN A 306 3.96 19.37 10.48
C ASN A 306 3.78 18.10 11.32
N PRO A 307 4.70 17.11 11.21
CA PRO A 307 4.60 15.88 11.98
C PRO A 307 4.66 16.14 13.49
N PRO A 308 3.85 15.44 14.31
CA PRO A 308 3.84 15.61 15.76
C PRO A 308 5.17 15.21 16.38
N ARG A 309 5.36 15.62 17.64
CA ARG A 309 6.50 15.18 18.43
C ARG A 309 6.53 13.65 18.50
N ASN A 310 7.68 13.07 18.18
CA ASN A 310 7.93 11.63 18.11
C ASN A 310 7.46 10.92 16.83
N ALA A 311 6.97 11.63 15.82
CA ALA A 311 6.91 11.09 14.46
C ALA A 311 8.27 11.25 13.74
N PHE A 312 8.62 10.30 12.88
CA PHE A 312 9.78 10.41 12.00
C PHE A 312 9.38 11.23 10.76
N PRO A 313 10.10 12.33 10.44
CA PRO A 313 9.71 13.25 9.37
C PRO A 313 10.13 12.71 7.99
N ALA A 314 9.66 11.51 7.63
CA ALA A 314 10.02 10.83 6.37
C ALA A 314 9.67 11.66 5.12
N SER A 315 8.56 12.40 5.21
CA SER A 315 8.10 13.34 4.19
C SER A 315 9.11 14.46 3.91
N ASP A 316 9.47 15.23 4.94
CA ASP A 316 10.41 16.35 4.83
C ASP A 316 11.82 15.92 4.45
N LEU A 317 12.16 14.66 4.75
CA LEU A 317 13.44 14.06 4.40
C LEU A 317 13.49 13.49 2.98
N GLY A 318 12.40 13.62 2.21
CA GLY A 318 12.30 13.16 0.83
C GLY A 318 12.30 11.64 0.67
N LEU A 319 11.94 10.88 1.72
CA LEU A 319 11.98 9.40 1.66
C LEU A 319 10.89 8.79 0.79
N PHE A 320 9.83 9.54 0.53
CA PHE A 320 8.77 9.17 -0.40
C PHE A 320 9.03 9.67 -1.82
N GLU A 321 10.14 10.37 -2.08
CA GLU A 321 10.48 10.79 -3.43
C GLU A 321 10.78 9.60 -4.32
N ALA A 322 9.97 9.41 -5.35
CA ALA A 322 10.18 8.36 -6.32
C ALA A 322 10.11 8.87 -7.75
N LYS A 323 11.06 8.41 -8.58
CA LYS A 323 10.94 8.54 -10.04
C LYS A 323 9.74 7.69 -10.51
N SER A 324 8.86 8.28 -11.31
CA SER A 324 7.73 7.56 -11.90
C SER A 324 8.20 6.70 -13.07
N PHE A 325 7.84 5.41 -13.06
CA PHE A 325 8.08 4.46 -14.15
C PHE A 325 6.75 3.89 -14.66
N ASP A 326 6.69 3.48 -15.92
CA ASP A 326 5.55 2.68 -16.41
C ASP A 326 5.71 1.24 -15.91
N MET A 327 4.96 0.89 -14.86
CA MET A 327 5.01 -0.44 -14.23
C MET A 327 4.25 -1.49 -15.05
N THR A 328 3.61 -1.09 -16.15
CA THR A 328 2.82 -1.98 -17.01
C THR A 328 3.62 -2.62 -18.15
N ASP A 329 4.90 -2.27 -18.27
CA ASP A 329 5.86 -2.85 -19.21
C ASP A 329 5.93 -4.39 -19.11
N GLU A 330 5.96 -5.07 -20.26
CA GLU A 330 5.98 -6.53 -20.37
C GLU A 330 7.16 -7.18 -19.62
N LYS A 331 8.30 -6.48 -19.43
CA LYS A 331 9.45 -7.03 -18.71
C LYS A 331 9.16 -7.35 -17.23
N TYR A 332 8.12 -6.77 -16.65
CA TYR A 332 7.69 -7.03 -15.27
C TYR A 332 6.56 -8.08 -15.17
N ARG A 333 6.17 -8.69 -16.29
CA ARG A 333 5.11 -9.69 -16.35
C ARG A 333 5.43 -10.90 -15.51
N VAL A 334 4.56 -11.20 -14.56
CA VAL A 334 4.57 -12.48 -13.85
C VAL A 334 4.21 -13.56 -14.87
N LYS A 335 5.12 -14.52 -15.04
CA LYS A 335 4.98 -15.65 -15.97
C LYS A 335 4.20 -16.80 -15.36
#